data_AF-A0A1I3V2J2-F1
#
_entry.id   AF-A0A1I3V2J2-F1
#
_cell.length_a   1.000
_cell.length_b   1.000
_cell.length_c   1.000
_cell.angle_alpha   90.00
_cell.angle_beta   90.00
_cell.angle_gamma   90.00
#
_symmetry.space_group_name_H-M   'P 1'
#
loop_
_entity.id
_entity.type
_entity.pdbx_description
1 polymer ?
#
loop_
_entity_poly.entity_id
_entity_poly.type
_entity_poly.pdbx_seq_one_letter_code
_entity_poly.pdbx_strand_id
1 'polypeptide(L)'
;MQDISLYLPGILLAYSAFLLAIASPGPNILAVIGTSMSVNRASGMALAIGVATGSFTWALLTVFGLSAILATYASALLVIKIFGGLYLLWLAYKSFKSAASKHDIEAKELAGGRRTPFGY
;
A
#
# COMPACT_ATOMS: atom_id res chain seq x y z
N MET A 1 -32.39 22.15 3.34
CA MET A 1 -31.03 22.51 3.83
C MET A 1 -30.62 21.75 5.09
N GLN A 2 -31.54 21.19 5.89
CA GLN A 2 -31.24 20.39 7.08
C GLN A 2 -30.62 19.01 6.76
N ASP A 3 -30.84 18.48 5.55
CA ASP A 3 -30.30 17.17 5.16
C ASP A 3 -28.79 17.17 4.94
N ILE A 4 -28.23 18.27 4.41
CA ILE A 4 -26.80 18.38 4.11
C ILE A 4 -25.97 18.42 5.40
N SER A 5 -26.47 19.10 6.44
CA SER A 5 -25.82 19.13 7.76
C SER A 5 -25.72 17.76 8.43
N LEU A 6 -26.55 16.79 8.02
CA LEU A 6 -26.56 15.43 8.57
C LEU A 6 -25.48 14.55 7.91
N TYR A 7 -25.12 14.82 6.66
CA TYR A 7 -24.03 14.13 5.94
C TYR A 7 -22.66 14.80 6.11
N LEU A 8 -22.61 16.09 6.45
CA LEU A 8 -21.36 16.85 6.67
C LEU A 8 -20.39 16.14 7.63
N PRO A 9 -20.81 15.66 8.81
CA PRO A 9 -19.91 14.98 9.75
C PRO A 9 -19.30 13.71 9.16
N GLY A 10 -20.08 12.90 8.44
CA GLY A 10 -19.61 11.67 7.81
C GLY A 10 -18.57 11.96 6.71
N ILE A 11 -18.83 12.97 5.89
CA ILE A 11 -17.89 13.41 4.85
C ILE A 11 -16.60 13.95 5.47
N LEU A 12 -16.69 14.77 6.52
CA LEU A 12 -15.54 15.34 7.22
C LEU A 12 -14.69 14.25 7.91
N LEU A 13 -15.32 13.25 8.53
CA LEU A 13 -14.61 12.11 9.13
C LEU A 13 -13.91 11.27 8.06
N ALA A 14 -14.57 11.00 6.93
CA ALA A 14 -13.95 10.27 5.83
C ALA A 14 -12.75 11.04 5.24
N TYR A 15 -12.91 12.35 5.00
CA TYR A 15 -11.84 13.20 4.47
C TYR A 15 -10.67 13.34 5.43
N SER A 16 -10.92 13.54 6.73
CA SER A 16 -9.85 13.63 7.73
C SER A 16 -9.05 12.33 7.85
N ALA A 17 -9.72 11.17 7.86
CA ALA A 17 -9.05 9.88 7.82
C ALA A 17 -8.21 9.71 6.54
N PHE A 18 -8.73 10.15 5.39
CA PHE A 18 -8.01 10.09 4.11
C PHE A 18 -6.79 11.01 4.09
N LEU A 19 -6.90 12.23 4.64
CA LEU A 19 -5.78 13.17 4.78
C LEU A 19 -4.67 12.58 5.65
N LEU A 20 -5.01 11.96 6.78
CA LEU A 20 -4.03 11.27 7.63
C LEU A 20 -3.36 10.10 6.91
N ALA A 21 -4.12 9.34 6.11
CA ALA A 21 -3.58 8.24 5.33
C ALA A 21 -2.60 8.70 4.23
N ILE A 22 -2.88 9.81 3.56
CA ILE A 22 -1.99 10.39 2.54
C ILE A 22 -0.74 11.01 3.18
N ALA A 23 -0.87 11.64 4.35
CA ALA A 23 0.23 12.31 5.03
C ALA A 23 1.35 11.33 5.45
N SER A 24 1.01 10.06 5.68
CA SER A 24 1.98 8.99 5.96
C SER A 24 2.52 8.42 4.64
N PRO A 25 3.81 8.61 4.30
CA PRO A 25 4.42 7.90 3.17
C PRO A 25 4.20 6.40 3.35
N GLY A 26 3.37 5.82 2.49
CA GLY A 26 2.96 4.42 2.65
C GLY A 26 4.14 3.45 2.57
N PRO A 27 3.97 2.20 3.05
CA PRO A 27 5.02 1.18 2.99
C PRO A 27 5.51 0.93 1.56
N ASN A 28 4.65 1.15 0.56
CA ASN A 28 5.02 1.12 -0.85
C ASN A 28 6.09 2.15 -1.23
N ILE A 29 5.87 3.42 -0.86
CA ILE A 29 6.80 4.52 -1.18
C ILE A 29 8.12 4.30 -0.43
N LEU A 30 8.04 3.89 0.84
CA LEU A 30 9.21 3.57 1.64
C LEU A 30 10.00 2.38 1.08
N ALA A 31 9.33 1.36 0.54
CA ALA A 31 9.99 0.23 -0.11
C ALA A 31 10.71 0.65 -1.40
N VAL A 32 10.10 1.50 -2.23
CA VAL A 32 10.74 2.03 -3.45
C VAL A 32 11.96 2.89 -3.11
N ILE A 33 11.84 3.79 -2.13
CA ILE A 33 12.94 4.62 -1.66
C ILE A 33 14.06 3.75 -1.06
N GLY A 34 13.69 2.83 -0.16
CA GLY A 34 14.62 1.90 0.49
C GLY A 34 15.40 1.07 -0.53
N THR A 35 14.70 0.44 -1.49
CA THR A 35 15.34 -0.36 -2.54
C THR A 35 16.18 0.46 -3.52
N SER A 36 15.76 1.70 -3.83
CA SER A 36 16.53 2.62 -4.68
C SER A 36 17.85 3.05 -4.02
N MET A 37 17.82 3.27 -2.70
CA MET A 37 19.00 3.69 -1.92
C MET A 37 19.91 2.52 -1.54
N SER A 38 19.35 1.33 -1.29
CA SER A 38 20.11 0.19 -0.76
C SER A 38 20.62 -0.80 -1.81
N VAL A 39 19.95 -0.92 -2.96
CA VAL A 39 20.35 -1.86 -4.03
C VAL A 39 20.88 -1.09 -5.23
N ASN A 40 20.00 -0.44 -5.99
CA ASN A 40 20.33 0.50 -7.07
C ASN A 40 19.04 1.16 -7.61
N ARG A 41 19.22 2.23 -8.41
CA ARG A 41 18.10 2.98 -9.01
C ARG A 41 17.23 2.13 -9.97
N ALA A 42 17.83 1.16 -10.66
CA ALA A 42 17.10 0.33 -11.62
C ALA A 42 16.17 -0.68 -10.93
N SER A 43 16.60 -1.28 -9.82
CA SER A 43 15.80 -2.17 -8.97
C SER A 43 14.65 -1.40 -8.32
N GLY A 44 14.89 -0.17 -7.86
CA GLY A 44 13.83 0.72 -7.36
C GLY A 44 12.79 1.05 -8.44
N MET A 45 13.23 1.34 -9.67
CA MET A 45 12.35 1.59 -10.81
C MET A 45 11.50 0.35 -11.18
N ALA A 46 12.12 -0.84 -11.18
CA ALA A 46 11.40 -2.10 -11.43
C ALA A 46 10.31 -2.35 -10.37
N LEU A 47 10.59 -2.04 -9.10
CA LEU A 47 9.64 -2.16 -8.00
C LEU A 47 8.48 -1.16 -8.17
N ALA A 48 8.79 0.09 -8.53
CA ALA A 48 7.77 1.11 -8.83
C ALA A 48 6.87 0.72 -10.00
N ILE A 49 7.43 0.16 -11.08
CA ILE A 49 6.66 -0.34 -12.24
C ILE A 49 5.77 -1.50 -11.81
N GLY A 50 6.28 -2.47 -11.05
CA GLY A 50 5.49 -3.59 -10.56
C GLY A 50 4.29 -3.14 -9.73
N VAL A 51 4.48 -2.14 -8.86
CA VAL A 51 3.41 -1.53 -8.08
C VAL A 51 2.39 -0.81 -8.96
N ALA A 52 2.86 -0.06 -9.97
CA ALA A 52 2.00 0.64 -10.91
C ALA A 52 1.13 -0.34 -11.72
N THR A 53 1.73 -1.41 -12.23
CA THR A 53 1.01 -2.47 -12.95
C THR A 53 -0.01 -3.16 -12.05
N GLY A 54 0.37 -3.51 -10.81
CA GLY A 54 -0.56 -4.11 -9.85
C GLY A 54 -1.74 -3.19 -9.53
N SER A 55 -1.48 -1.90 -9.35
CA SER A 55 -2.51 -0.88 -9.12
C SER A 55 -3.44 -0.75 -10.33
N PHE A 56 -2.89 -0.81 -11.55
CA PHE A 56 -3.66 -0.79 -12.78
C PHE A 56 -4.55 -2.03 -12.93
N THR A 57 -4.02 -3.22 -12.65
CA THR A 57 -4.81 -4.47 -12.65
C THR A 57 -5.93 -4.41 -11.63
N TRP A 58 -5.67 -3.90 -10.42
CA TRP A 58 -6.70 -3.73 -9.40
C TRP A 58 -7.78 -2.71 -9.80
N ALA A 59 -7.38 -1.58 -10.40
CA ALA A 59 -8.30 -0.58 -10.93
C ALA A 59 -9.19 -1.19 -12.03
N LEU A 60 -8.61 -1.96 -12.96
CA LEU A 60 -9.35 -2.69 -13.98
C LEU A 60 -10.35 -3.66 -13.34
N LEU A 61 -9.93 -4.50 -12.41
CA LEU A 61 -10.82 -5.43 -11.69
C LEU A 61 -11.97 -4.70 -11.00
N THR A 62 -11.70 -3.53 -10.41
CA THR A 62 -12.70 -2.69 -9.76
C THR A 62 -13.73 -2.18 -10.76
N VAL A 63 -13.28 -1.67 -11.93
CA VAL A 63 -14.14 -1.19 -13.01
C VAL A 63 -14.96 -2.33 -13.63
N PHE A 64 -14.37 -3.52 -13.79
CA PHE A 64 -15.05 -4.71 -14.29
C PHE A 64 -16.10 -5.30 -13.33
N GLY A 65 -16.29 -4.72 -12.14
CA GLY A 65 -17.40 -5.06 -11.27
C GLY A 65 -17.04 -5.81 -10.00
N LEU A 66 -15.76 -5.85 -9.61
CA LEU A 66 -15.38 -6.33 -8.27
C LEU A 66 -16.15 -5.59 -7.15
N SER A 67 -16.41 -4.29 -7.36
CA SER A 67 -17.23 -3.47 -6.45
C SER A 67 -18.70 -3.95 -6.39
N ALA A 68 -19.27 -4.37 -7.51
CA ALA A 68 -20.65 -4.87 -7.56
C ALA A 68 -20.80 -6.21 -6.83
N ILE A 69 -19.82 -7.10 -6.98
CA ILE A 69 -19.78 -8.39 -6.26
C ILE A 69 -19.66 -8.16 -4.75
N LEU A 70 -18.77 -7.24 -4.33
CA LEU A 70 -18.61 -6.89 -2.92
C LEU A 70 -19.88 -6.25 -2.32
N ALA A 71 -20.62 -5.47 -3.11
CA ALA A 71 -21.89 -4.87 -2.69
C ALA A 71 -23.00 -5.90 -2.45
N THR A 72 -23.00 -7.04 -3.18
CA THR A 72 -23.96 -8.12 -2.97
C THR A 72 -23.71 -8.89 -1.65
N TYR A 73 -22.45 -8.99 -1.21
CA TYR A 73 -22.06 -9.73 -0.02
C TYR A 73 -21.62 -8.80 1.12
N ALA A 74 -22.59 -8.16 1.77
CA ALA A 74 -22.35 -7.24 2.89
C ALA A 74 -21.55 -7.86 4.06
N SER A 75 -21.76 -9.15 4.34
CA SER A 75 -21.02 -9.89 5.36
C SER A 75 -19.55 -10.10 4.98
N ALA A 76 -19.24 -10.35 3.71
CA ALA A 76 -17.87 -10.51 3.22
C ALA A 76 -17.07 -9.20 3.36
N LEU A 77 -17.69 -8.05 3.06
CA LEU A 77 -17.09 -6.74 3.27
C LEU A 77 -16.73 -6.50 4.75
N LEU A 78 -17.59 -6.91 5.68
CA LEU A 78 -17.35 -6.76 7.12
C LEU A 78 -16.15 -7.61 7.57
N VAL A 79 -16.11 -8.87 7.14
CA VAL A 79 -14.98 -9.77 7.41
C VAL A 79 -13.68 -9.19 6.87
N ILE A 80 -13.66 -8.74 5.61
CA ILE A 80 -12.48 -8.12 4.99
C ILE A 80 -12.03 -6.87 5.78
N LYS A 81 -12.96 -6.02 6.22
CA LYS A 81 -12.64 -4.83 7.03
C LYS A 81 -12.02 -5.20 8.38
N ILE A 82 -12.56 -6.20 9.07
CA ILE A 82 -12.01 -6.68 10.34
C ILE A 82 -10.62 -7.29 10.15
N PHE A 83 -10.48 -8.23 9.20
CA PHE A 83 -9.20 -8.86 8.91
C PHE A 83 -8.15 -7.85 8.43
N GLY A 84 -8.54 -6.91 7.57
CA GLY A 84 -7.67 -5.82 7.11
C GLY A 84 -7.22 -4.93 8.25
N GLY A 85 -8.14 -4.54 9.16
CA GLY A 85 -7.81 -3.76 10.35
C GLY A 85 -6.85 -4.50 11.29
N LEU A 86 -7.10 -5.78 11.57
CA LEU A 86 -6.22 -6.65 12.36
C LEU A 86 -4.82 -6.76 11.72
N TYR A 87 -4.76 -6.93 10.40
CA TYR A 87 -3.51 -7.00 9.67
C TYR A 87 -2.72 -5.68 9.77
N LEU A 88 -3.39 -4.53 9.67
CA LEU A 88 -2.74 -3.23 9.85
C LEU A 88 -2.23 -3.02 11.27
N LEU A 89 -2.96 -3.46 12.30
CA LEU A 89 -2.48 -3.43 13.68
C LEU A 89 -1.23 -4.29 13.86
N TRP A 90 -1.20 -5.48 13.27
CA TRP A 90 -0.02 -6.36 13.27
C TRP A 90 1.16 -5.71 12.54
N LEU A 91 0.92 -5.10 11.39
CA LEU A 91 1.94 -4.39 10.62
C LEU A 91 2.50 -3.19 11.41
N ALA A 92 1.63 -2.43 12.08
CA ALA A 92 2.03 -1.33 12.93
C ALA A 92 2.95 -1.79 14.07
N TYR A 93 2.56 -2.86 14.77
CA TYR A 93 3.41 -3.48 15.81
C TYR A 93 4.77 -3.91 15.26
N LYS A 94 4.79 -4.58 14.10
CA LYS A 94 6.04 -5.00 13.45
C LYS A 94 6.92 -3.81 13.07
N SER A 95 6.34 -2.73 12.55
CA SER A 95 7.06 -1.50 12.20
C SER A 95 7.65 -0.80 13.42
N PHE A 96 6.90 -0.67 14.52
CA PHE A 96 7.42 -0.13 15.77
C PHE A 96 8.57 -0.97 16.33
N LYS A 97 8.45 -2.31 16.29
CA LYS A 97 9.52 -3.23 16.71
C LYS A 97 10.76 -3.11 15.82
N SER A 98 10.57 -2.99 14.50
CA SER A 98 11.68 -2.81 13.55
C SER A 98 12.34 -1.44 13.66
N ALA A 99 11.61 -0.39 14.03
CA ALA A 99 12.18 0.93 14.27
C ALA A 99 12.94 1.00 15.61
N ALA A 100 12.50 0.23 16.62
CA ALA A 100 13.19 0.11 17.90
C ALA A 100 14.44 -0.78 17.83
N SER A 101 14.45 -1.77 16.94
CA SER A 101 15.64 -2.56 16.63
C SER A 101 16.50 -1.78 15.64
N LYS A 102 17.69 -1.33 16.05
CA LYS A 102 18.73 -0.85 15.11
C LYS A 102 19.20 -2.01 14.23
N HIS A 103 18.39 -2.43 13.27
CA HIS A 103 18.85 -3.29 12.19
C HIS A 103 19.30 -2.34 11.09
N ASP A 104 20.60 -2.34 10.82
CA ASP A 104 21.10 -1.82 9.56
C ASP A 104 20.24 -2.43 8.44
N ILE A 105 19.75 -1.59 7.55
CA ILE A 105 18.96 -2.01 6.39
C ILE A 105 19.90 -2.81 5.48
N GLU A 106 20.17 -4.05 5.84
CA GLU A 106 20.82 -5.01 4.98
C GLU A 106 19.77 -5.40 3.94
N ALA A 107 19.80 -4.68 2.82
CA ALA A 107 19.06 -5.07 1.65
C ALA A 107 19.52 -6.46 1.27
N LYS A 108 18.70 -7.45 1.59
CA LYS A 108 18.87 -8.81 1.09
C LYS A 108 18.91 -8.69 -0.43
N GLU A 109 20.10 -8.86 -1.01
CA GLU A 109 20.29 -8.84 -2.45
C GLU A 109 19.26 -9.77 -3.04
N LEU A 110 18.30 -9.18 -3.78
CA LEU A 110 17.50 -9.96 -4.71
C LEU A 110 18.54 -10.55 -5.66
N ALA A 111 18.70 -11.87 -5.61
CA ALA A 111 19.58 -12.63 -6.50
C ALA A 111 19.06 -12.54 -7.95
N GLY A 112 19.03 -11.33 -8.50
CA GLY A 112 18.91 -11.03 -9.90
C GLY A 112 20.29 -11.25 -10.48
N GLY A 113 20.56 -12.51 -10.83
CA GLY A 113 21.77 -12.89 -11.53
C GLY A 113 22.05 -11.91 -12.67
N ARG A 114 23.32 -11.50 -12.76
CA ARG A 114 23.88 -10.71 -13.86
C ARG A 114 23.23 -11.10 -15.18
N ARG A 115 22.41 -10.21 -15.72
CA ARG A 115 22.09 -10.18 -17.14
C ARG A 115 22.38 -8.78 -17.65
N THR A 116 23.66 -8.46 -17.68
CA THR A 116 24.22 -7.58 -18.72
C THR A 116 24.17 -8.37 -20.03
N PRO A 117 23.39 -7.97 -21.05
CA PRO A 117 23.57 -8.51 -22.40
C PRO A 117 24.73 -7.80 -23.11
N PHE A 118 25.24 -6.70 -22.56
CA PHE A 118 26.40 -6.00 -23.08
C PHE A 118 27.35 -5.74 -21.91
N GLY A 119 28.45 -6.50 -21.88
CA GLY A 119 29.60 -6.16 -21.06
C GLY A 119 30.44 -5.15 -21.84
N TYR A 120 30.35 -3.88 -21.45
CA TYR A 120 31.38 -2.85 -21.45
C TYR A 120 30.92 -1.75 -20.49
#